data_AF-S4NL54-F1
#
_entry.id   AF-S4NL54-F1
#
_cell.length_a   1.000
_cell.length_b   1.000
_cell.length_c   1.000
_cell.angle_alpha   90.00
_cell.angle_beta   90.00
_cell.angle_gamma   90.00
#
_symmetry.space_group_name_H-M   'P 1'
#
loop_
_entity.id
_entity.type
_entity.pdbx_description
1 polymer ?
#
loop_
_entity_poly.entity_id
_entity_poly.type
_entity_poly.pdbx_seq_one_letter_code
_entity_poly.pdbx_strand_id
1 'polypeptide(L)'
;MISFLPLCCHPNPEKVLIVGGGDGGVARDVAKHPQVKEIVQVEIDAMVIEVSKKYLKFMSVGFDNKKMTLHVGDGFEFMKNHS
;
A
#
# COMPACT_ATOMS: atom_id res chain seq x y z
N MET A 1 -4.66 -12.16 1.84
CA MET A 1 -5.66 -12.61 0.85
C MET A 1 -5.95 -11.51 -0.17
N ILE A 2 -6.33 -10.31 0.27
CA ILE A 2 -6.68 -9.18 -0.61
C ILE A 2 -5.56 -8.75 -1.59
N SER A 3 -4.30 -8.95 -1.23
CA SER A 3 -3.12 -8.65 -2.06
C SER A 3 -2.81 -9.72 -3.10
N PHE A 4 -2.66 -10.98 -2.69
CA PHE A 4 -2.12 -12.03 -3.57
C PHE A 4 -3.08 -12.46 -4.68
N LEU A 5 -4.40 -12.48 -4.44
CA LEU A 5 -5.36 -12.87 -5.47
C LEU A 5 -5.25 -11.99 -6.74
N PRO A 6 -5.37 -10.65 -6.67
CA PRO A 6 -5.24 -9.83 -7.88
C PRO A 6 -3.82 -9.86 -8.46
N LEU A 7 -2.77 -9.89 -7.62
CA LEU A 7 -1.39 -9.90 -8.10
C LEU A 7 -1.04 -11.18 -8.87
N CYS A 8 -1.47 -12.35 -8.38
CA CYS A 8 -1.18 -13.63 -9.02
C CYS A 8 -2.06 -13.90 -10.25
N CYS A 9 -3.17 -13.17 -10.43
CA CYS A 9 -4.01 -13.27 -11.62
C CYS A 9 -3.58 -12.33 -12.75
N HIS A 10 -2.88 -11.23 -12.44
CA HIS A 10 -2.42 -10.28 -13.44
C HIS A 10 -1.09 -10.75 -14.05
N PRO A 11 -0.91 -10.71 -15.40
CA PRO A 11 0.28 -11.27 -16.04
C PRO A 11 1.58 -10.49 -15.76
N ASN A 12 1.47 -9.19 -15.43
CA ASN A 12 2.63 -8.33 -15.09
C ASN A 12 2.25 -7.14 -14.18
N PRO A 13 1.97 -7.31 -12.88
CA PRO A 13 1.52 -6.24 -11.99
C PRO A 13 2.71 -5.39 -11.50
N GLU A 14 3.19 -4.48 -12.34
CA GLU A 14 4.37 -3.68 -12.00
C GLU A 14 4.10 -2.51 -11.06
N LYS A 15 2.91 -1.89 -11.18
CA LYS A 15 2.51 -0.72 -10.40
C LYS A 15 1.23 -1.03 -9.66
N VAL A 16 1.22 -0.78 -8.35
CA VAL A 16 0.10 -1.14 -7.48
C VAL A 16 -0.33 0.08 -6.68
N LEU A 17 -1.61 0.43 -6.79
CA LEU A 17 -2.27 1.39 -5.92
C LEU A 17 -3.04 0.64 -4.83
N ILE A 18 -2.83 1.05 -3.58
CA ILE A 18 -3.58 0.62 -2.40
C ILE A 18 -4.36 1.84 -1.91
N VAL A 19 -5.69 1.74 -1.84
CA VAL A 19 -6.53 2.78 -1.23
C VAL A 19 -6.98 2.29 0.15
N GLY A 20 -6.60 3.04 1.19
CA GLY A 20 -6.71 2.65 2.60
C GLY A 20 -5.57 1.76 3.08
N GLY A 21 -5.85 0.92 4.08
CA GLY A 21 -4.90 -0.07 4.61
C GLY A 21 -3.83 0.51 5.52
N GLY A 22 -4.09 1.64 6.20
CA GLY A 22 -3.18 2.41 7.06
C GLY A 22 -2.39 1.66 8.16
N ASP A 23 -2.45 0.34 8.22
CA ASP A 23 -1.57 -0.51 9.04
C ASP A 23 -0.26 -0.94 8.35
N GLY A 24 -0.18 -0.82 7.02
CA GLY A 24 0.99 -1.20 6.21
C GLY A 24 1.07 -2.70 5.86
N GLY A 25 0.15 -3.53 6.35
CA GLY A 25 0.17 -4.98 6.14
C GLY A 25 -0.02 -5.37 4.67
N VAL A 26 -0.90 -4.65 3.96
CA VAL A 26 -1.13 -4.87 2.51
C VAL A 26 0.12 -4.48 1.72
N ALA A 27 0.71 -3.31 1.98
CA ALA A 27 1.95 -2.89 1.32
C ALA A 27 3.09 -3.90 1.50
N ARG A 28 3.23 -4.46 2.71
CA ARG A 28 4.19 -5.53 3.00
C ARG A 28 3.95 -6.77 2.15
N ASP A 29 2.70 -7.20 1.98
CA ASP A 29 2.37 -8.37 1.18
C ASP A 29 2.55 -8.11 -0.33
N VAL A 30 2.14 -6.95 -0.82
CA VAL A 30 2.34 -6.52 -2.21
C VAL A 30 3.83 -6.51 -2.57
N ALA A 31 4.68 -6.01 -1.66
CA ALA A 31 6.12 -5.95 -1.88
C ALA A 31 6.81 -7.31 -2.07
N LYS A 32 6.18 -8.41 -1.66
CA LYS A 32 6.69 -9.78 -1.86
C LYS A 32 6.58 -10.24 -3.32
N HIS A 33 5.69 -9.64 -4.11
CA HIS A 33 5.50 -10.06 -5.50
C HIS A 33 6.69 -9.57 -6.37
N PRO A 34 7.40 -10.47 -7.09
CA PRO A 34 8.68 -10.14 -7.71
C PRO A 34 8.56 -9.13 -8.85
N GLN A 35 7.44 -9.11 -9.57
CA GLN A 35 7.19 -8.19 -10.69
C GLN A 35 6.78 -6.79 -10.25
N VAL A 36 6.36 -6.60 -8.99
CA VAL A 36 5.98 -5.27 -8.49
C VAL A 36 7.22 -4.40 -8.37
N LYS A 37 7.18 -3.22 -8.99
CA LYS A 37 8.23 -2.20 -9.01
C LYS A 37 7.87 -0.98 -8.17
N GLU A 38 6.58 -0.61 -8.14
CA GLU A 38 6.08 0.59 -7.49
C GLU A 38 4.81 0.26 -6.69
N ILE A 39 4.75 0.74 -5.45
CA ILE A 39 3.61 0.63 -4.55
C ILE A 39 3.26 2.04 -4.08
N VAL A 40 2.03 2.46 -4.34
CA VAL A 40 1.48 3.70 -3.81
C VAL A 40 0.37 3.31 -2.85
N GLN A 41 0.41 3.82 -1.62
CA GLN A 41 -0.70 3.70 -0.68
C GLN A 41 -1.24 5.09 -0.35
N VAL A 42 -2.55 5.22 -0.42
CA VAL A 42 -3.27 6.44 -0.06
C VAL A 42 -4.13 6.14 1.15
N GLU A 43 -3.89 6.83 2.26
CA GLU A 43 -4.67 6.68 3.49
C GLU A 43 -5.22 8.04 3.90
N ILE A 44 -6.51 8.10 4.24
CA ILE A 44 -7.20 9.36 4.51
C ILE A 44 -6.82 9.93 5.87
N ASP A 45 -6.53 9.06 6.84
CA ASP A 45 -6.26 9.44 8.22
C ASP A 45 -4.82 9.16 8.63
N ALA A 46 -4.02 10.22 8.80
CA ALA A 46 -2.65 10.14 9.30
C ALA A 46 -2.56 9.50 10.70
N MET A 47 -3.58 9.65 11.55
CA MET A 47 -3.59 9.07 12.88
C MET A 47 -3.57 7.54 12.84
N VAL A 48 -4.27 6.94 11.86
CA VAL A 48 -4.27 5.47 11.67
C VAL A 48 -2.85 4.98 11.36
N ILE A 49 -2.12 5.70 10.50
CA ILE A 49 -0.72 5.38 10.16
C ILE A 49 0.17 5.47 11.41
N GLU A 50 0.09 6.57 12.16
CA GLU A 50 0.97 6.80 13.30
C GLU A 50 0.70 5.81 14.45
N VAL A 51 -0.56 5.51 14.74
CA VAL A 51 -0.95 4.50 15.72
C VAL A 51 -0.50 3.11 15.26
N SER A 52 -0.65 2.78 13.97
CA SER A 52 -0.21 1.49 13.43
C SER A 52 1.31 1.34 13.49
N LYS A 53 2.07 2.39 13.13
CA LYS A 53 3.51 2.42 13.32
C LYS A 53 3.89 2.26 14.78
N LYS A 54 3.10 2.75 15.74
CA LYS A 54 3.41 2.62 17.18
C LYS A 54 3.12 1.21 17.72
N TYR A 55 1.97 0.65 17.40
CA TYR A 55 1.46 -0.57 18.05
C TYR A 55 1.49 -1.82 17.17
N LEU A 56 1.50 -1.68 15.84
CA LEU A 56 1.44 -2.79 14.87
C LEU A 56 2.73 -2.92 14.05
N LYS A 57 3.88 -2.93 14.74
CA LYS A 57 5.22 -2.94 14.11
C LYS A 57 5.41 -4.00 13.02
N PHE A 58 4.83 -5.19 13.22
CA PHE A 58 4.90 -6.28 12.24
C PHE A 58 4.16 -5.95 10.93
N MET A 59 3.06 -5.19 11.01
CA MET A 59 2.33 -4.72 9.83
C MET A 59 3.00 -3.50 9.22
N SER A 60 3.36 -2.53 10.05
CA SER A 60 3.87 -1.22 9.60
C SER A 60 5.22 -1.27 8.90
N VAL A 61 5.97 -2.38 8.99
CA VAL A 61 7.19 -2.63 8.20
C VAL A 61 6.95 -2.53 6.69
N GLY A 62 5.70 -2.67 6.23
CA GLY A 62 5.35 -2.43 4.83
C GLY A 62 5.63 -1.00 4.36
N PHE A 63 5.57 -0.02 5.27
CA PHE A 63 5.88 1.38 4.96
C PHE A 63 7.37 1.63 4.71
N ASP A 64 8.25 0.78 5.24
CA ASP A 64 9.71 0.93 5.12
C ASP A 64 10.25 0.36 3.80
N ASN A 65 9.40 -0.21 2.94
CA ASN A 65 9.85 -0.81 1.69
C ASN A 65 10.30 0.27 0.69
N LYS A 66 11.46 0.10 0.04
CA LYS A 66 11.98 1.04 -0.97
C LYS A 66 11.06 1.27 -2.18
N LYS A 67 10.14 0.35 -2.46
CA LYS A 67 9.17 0.44 -3.56
C LYS A 67 7.92 1.25 -3.16
N MET A 68 7.80 1.59 -1.88
CA MET A 68 6.57 2.09 -1.27
C MET A 68 6.59 3.61 -1.10
N THR A 69 5.53 4.27 -1.56
CA THR A 69 5.26 5.69 -1.36
C THR A 69 3.91 5.86 -0.68
N LEU A 70 3.89 6.57 0.46
CA LEU A 70 2.69 6.82 1.24
C LEU A 70 2.17 8.24 0.98
N HIS A 71 0.91 8.36 0.65
CA HIS A 71 0.18 9.62 0.54
C HIS A 71 -0.91 9.69 1.60
N VAL A 72 -0.97 10.81 2.31
CA VAL A 72 -2.09 11.10 3.22
C VAL A 72 -3.09 11.96 2.46
N GLY A 73 -4.32 11.46 2.30
CA GLY A 73 -5.37 12.15 1.58
C GLY A 73 -6.51 11.23 1.13
N ASP A 74 -7.51 11.83 0.49
CA ASP A 74 -8.66 11.10 -0.02
C ASP A 74 -8.27 10.26 -1.26
N GLY A 75 -8.63 8.97 -1.24
CA GLY A 75 -8.33 8.04 -2.33
C GLY A 75 -9.07 8.36 -3.64
N PHE A 76 -10.32 8.83 -3.58
CA PHE A 76 -11.06 9.27 -4.76
C PHE A 76 -10.40 10.48 -5.40
N GLU A 77 -10.01 11.47 -4.60
CA GLU A 77 -9.35 12.67 -5.09
C GLU A 77 -7.97 12.34 -5.70
N PHE A 78 -7.22 11.43 -5.06
CA PHE A 78 -5.96 10.93 -5.60
C PHE A 78 -6.15 10.27 -6.98
N MET A 79 -7.11 9.35 -7.10
CA MET A 79 -7.39 8.65 -8.36
C MET A 79 -7.85 9.60 -9.47
N LYS A 80 -8.67 10.61 -9.14
CA LYS A 80 -9.12 11.62 -10.10
C LYS A 80 -7.97 12.42 -10.71
N ASN A 81 -6.90 12.64 -9.96
CA ASN A 81 -5.76 13.47 -10.38
C ASN A 81 -4.59 12.66 -10.98
N HIS A 82 -4.66 11.32 -10.99
CA HIS A 82 -3.58 10.42 -11.43
C HIS A 82 -4.05 9.37 -12.45
N SER A 83 -5.10 9.68 -13.20
CA SER A 83 -5.67 8.84 -14.27
C SER A 83 -4.92 8.93 -15.59
#